data_AF-A0A7M7ST58-F1
#
_entry.id   AF-A0A7M7ST58-F1
#
_cell.length_a   1.000
_cell.length_b   1.000
_cell.length_c   1.000
_cell.angle_alpha   90.00
_cell.angle_beta   90.00
_cell.angle_gamma   90.00
#
_symmetry.space_group_name_H-M   'P 1'
#
loop_
_entity.id
_entity.type
_entity.pdbx_description
1 polymer ?
#
loop_
_entity_poly.entity_id
_entity_poly.type
_entity_poly.pdbx_seq_one_letter_code
_entity_poly.pdbx_strand_id
1 'polypeptide(L)'
;MDMRTRQTYEQHLEEAEAQTTQSHVFGVKQKTVLNDCIYFHVLANFSLDIMHDLLEGIVQYELKLVLEYFIYERQPPLLSQDELNQRVASHCLNRTDNKNKPSFIKLRSARNDVGQKAMQAWCLIRNLPFIIAQDIEEGNVYWELLLRLLDCMDIIFAPQLTAGLIAQLSILTEEHHTHFQKTFPDRRLLPKHHFMVHYPTCLREVGPLIHVWCMRYEAKHHYFGRVAESVRNYKNICKSLAKKHQTALTFHLQSNHPLEYLEVGPGSSLLLSDLDENIGQIVQEQIQVEDLSTELFDANWVKVHGTHYQLSLLVCHDVSELPLFGQIEHIIVHHSTVFFVLVQLDTVYYNSHYHAYAVEFSFPRCHVVKNQKELVDYKPLDLMTTLSKTDSRKYVAPRHVLFK
;
A
#
# COMPACT_ATOMS: atom_id res chain seq x y z
N MET A 1 -13.67 -2.95 22.96
CA MET A 1 -15.08 -3.12 22.52
C MET A 1 -15.35 -4.61 22.44
N ASP A 2 -16.44 -5.08 23.04
CA ASP A 2 -16.80 -6.50 22.98
C ASP A 2 -17.39 -6.88 21.61
N MET A 3 -16.95 -8.00 21.07
CA MET A 3 -17.41 -8.51 19.78
C MET A 3 -18.78 -9.18 19.91
N ARG A 4 -19.64 -8.98 18.92
CA ARG A 4 -20.98 -9.59 18.90
C ARG A 4 -20.87 -11.11 18.74
N THR A 5 -21.54 -11.85 19.62
CA THR A 5 -21.66 -13.31 19.56
C THR A 5 -22.97 -13.70 18.88
N ARG A 6 -23.15 -14.99 18.53
CA ARG A 6 -24.42 -15.48 17.97
C ARG A 6 -25.58 -15.26 18.94
N GLN A 7 -25.36 -15.55 20.22
CA GLN A 7 -26.36 -15.34 21.26
C GLN A 7 -26.78 -13.87 21.39
N THR A 8 -25.82 -12.94 21.43
CA THR A 8 -26.18 -11.51 21.52
C THR A 8 -26.76 -10.99 20.22
N TYR A 9 -26.41 -11.56 19.06
CA TYR A 9 -27.07 -11.24 17.80
C TYR A 9 -28.54 -11.68 17.78
N GLU A 10 -28.84 -12.89 18.26
CA GLU A 10 -30.22 -13.39 18.36
C GLU A 10 -31.07 -12.53 19.31
N GLN A 11 -30.51 -12.14 20.46
CA GLN A 11 -31.18 -11.20 21.38
C GLN A 11 -31.48 -9.85 20.72
N HIS A 12 -30.49 -9.23 20.06
CA HIS A 12 -30.71 -7.98 19.35
C HIS A 12 -31.71 -8.11 18.20
N LEU A 13 -31.79 -9.28 17.57
CA LEU A 13 -32.72 -9.55 16.48
C LEU A 13 -34.16 -9.64 17.01
N GLU A 14 -34.38 -10.41 18.08
CA GLU A 14 -35.68 -10.51 18.75
C GLU A 14 -36.17 -9.13 19.23
N GLU A 15 -35.29 -8.34 19.82
CA GLU A 15 -35.59 -6.97 20.24
C GLU A 15 -35.93 -6.05 19.05
N ALA A 16 -35.20 -6.16 17.94
CA ALA A 16 -35.46 -5.37 16.74
C ALA A 16 -36.80 -5.71 16.08
N GLU A 17 -37.17 -6.99 16.06
CA GLU A 17 -38.45 -7.45 15.50
C GLU A 17 -39.65 -7.11 16.39
N ALA A 18 -39.44 -7.02 17.71
CA ALA A 18 -40.47 -6.64 18.67
C ALA A 18 -40.77 -5.13 18.70
N GLN A 19 -39.84 -4.27 18.26
CA GLN A 19 -39.99 -2.82 18.31
C GLN A 19 -40.60 -2.25 17.01
N THR A 20 -41.70 -1.51 17.12
CA THR A 20 -42.33 -0.82 15.99
C THR A 20 -41.75 0.57 15.70
N THR A 21 -40.96 1.14 16.61
CA THR A 21 -40.53 2.55 16.60
C THR A 21 -39.04 2.77 16.31
N GLN A 22 -38.15 1.84 16.67
CA GLN A 22 -36.74 1.93 16.31
C GLN A 22 -36.45 1.19 15.00
N SER A 23 -35.59 1.77 14.16
CA SER A 23 -35.23 1.16 12.88
C SER A 23 -34.13 0.09 12.99
N HIS A 24 -33.51 -0.05 14.17
CA HIS A 24 -32.51 -1.08 14.48
C HIS A 24 -32.28 -1.23 15.99
N VAL A 25 -31.71 -2.35 16.41
CA VAL A 25 -31.12 -2.56 17.74
C VAL A 25 -29.63 -2.85 17.57
N PHE A 26 -28.76 -1.96 18.08
CA PHE A 26 -27.30 -2.02 17.89
C PHE A 26 -26.87 -2.24 16.41
N GLY A 27 -27.63 -1.70 15.46
CA GLY A 27 -27.40 -1.84 14.02
C GLY A 27 -28.06 -3.08 13.37
N VAL A 28 -28.60 -4.02 14.15
CA VAL A 28 -29.39 -5.16 13.65
C VAL A 28 -30.80 -4.67 13.32
N LYS A 29 -31.27 -4.95 12.10
CA LYS A 29 -32.59 -4.50 11.61
C LYS A 29 -33.61 -5.63 11.53
N GLN A 30 -33.20 -6.75 10.96
CA GLN A 30 -34.06 -7.90 10.67
C GLN A 30 -33.21 -9.14 10.39
N LYS A 31 -33.85 -10.30 10.38
CA LYS A 31 -33.22 -11.56 9.99
C LYS A 31 -32.85 -11.52 8.51
N THR A 32 -31.66 -12.01 8.16
CA THR A 32 -31.28 -12.23 6.76
C THR A 32 -31.53 -13.68 6.35
N VAL A 33 -32.14 -13.89 5.19
CA VAL A 33 -32.33 -15.23 4.59
C VAL A 33 -31.00 -15.94 4.31
N LEU A 34 -29.90 -15.18 4.20
CA LEU A 34 -28.58 -15.76 3.98
C LEU A 34 -28.12 -16.60 5.17
N ASN A 35 -28.57 -16.30 6.39
CA ASN A 35 -28.25 -17.11 7.58
C ASN A 35 -28.90 -18.50 7.54
N ASP A 36 -29.86 -18.74 6.64
CA ASP A 36 -30.46 -20.06 6.44
C ASP A 36 -29.55 -20.96 5.56
N CYS A 37 -28.50 -20.41 4.93
CA CYS A 37 -27.54 -21.20 4.17
C CYS A 37 -26.59 -21.97 5.11
N ILE A 38 -26.34 -23.25 4.78
CA ILE A 38 -25.59 -24.22 5.62
C ILE A 38 -24.20 -23.68 6.06
N TYR A 39 -23.51 -22.97 5.17
CA TYR A 39 -22.13 -22.51 5.39
C TYR A 39 -22.03 -20.99 5.56
N PHE A 40 -23.14 -20.28 5.76
CA PHE A 40 -23.14 -18.84 5.91
C PHE A 40 -23.75 -18.41 7.24
N HIS A 41 -23.12 -17.43 7.85
CA HIS A 41 -23.73 -16.63 8.90
C HIS A 41 -23.14 -15.22 8.84
N VAL A 42 -23.97 -14.20 9.06
CA VAL A 42 -23.56 -12.78 9.00
C VAL A 42 -22.41 -12.43 9.95
N LEU A 43 -22.29 -13.14 11.07
CA LEU A 43 -21.18 -12.95 12.03
C LEU A 43 -19.89 -13.70 11.68
N ALA A 44 -19.94 -14.61 10.71
CA ALA A 44 -18.79 -15.45 10.32
C ALA A 44 -18.28 -15.12 8.91
N ASN A 45 -18.95 -14.22 8.20
CA ASN A 45 -18.58 -13.83 6.83
C ASN A 45 -18.23 -12.35 6.81
N PHE A 46 -16.93 -12.07 6.83
CA PHE A 46 -16.39 -10.72 6.91
C PHE A 46 -16.19 -10.13 5.52
N SER A 47 -16.87 -9.03 5.21
CA SER A 47 -16.75 -8.32 3.91
C SER A 47 -16.37 -6.85 4.13
N LEU A 48 -15.18 -6.62 4.69
CA LEU A 48 -14.64 -5.27 4.86
C LEU A 48 -13.66 -4.96 3.74
N ASP A 49 -13.63 -3.71 3.30
CA ASP A 49 -12.82 -3.30 2.17
C ASP A 49 -11.91 -2.15 2.54
N ILE A 50 -10.63 -2.48 2.73
CA ILE A 50 -9.58 -1.56 3.10
C ILE A 50 -9.42 -0.39 2.11
N MET A 51 -9.85 -0.53 0.85
CA MET A 51 -9.83 0.57 -0.10
C MET A 51 -10.85 1.67 0.29
N HIS A 52 -12.12 1.31 0.43
CA HIS A 52 -13.17 2.26 0.80
C HIS A 52 -13.07 2.72 2.25
N ASP A 53 -12.71 1.80 3.14
CA ASP A 53 -12.71 2.02 4.57
C ASP A 53 -11.53 2.90 5.00
N LEU A 54 -10.31 2.55 4.56
CA LEU A 54 -9.12 3.35 4.86
C LEU A 54 -8.91 4.45 3.82
N LEU A 55 -8.64 4.09 2.56
CA LEU A 55 -8.11 5.04 1.58
C LEU A 55 -9.14 6.09 1.13
N GLU A 56 -10.41 5.72 0.98
CA GLU A 56 -11.50 6.68 0.67
C GLU A 56 -12.23 7.20 1.92
N GLY A 57 -11.85 6.71 3.09
CA GLY A 57 -12.50 7.03 4.35
C GLY A 57 -11.53 7.65 5.33
N ILE A 58 -11.02 6.81 6.23
CA ILE A 58 -10.25 7.21 7.42
C ILE A 58 -9.03 8.06 7.04
N VAL A 59 -8.23 7.61 6.07
CA VAL A 59 -7.03 8.32 5.62
C VAL A 59 -7.37 9.74 5.18
N GLN A 60 -8.38 9.91 4.33
CA GLN A 60 -8.73 11.25 3.84
C GLN A 60 -9.35 12.13 4.93
N TYR A 61 -10.09 11.53 5.85
CA TYR A 61 -10.69 12.24 6.97
C TYR A 61 -9.65 12.75 7.95
N GLU A 62 -8.73 11.90 8.38
CA GLU A 62 -7.69 12.28 9.34
C GLU A 62 -6.67 13.23 8.73
N LEU A 63 -6.27 13.00 7.47
CA LEU A 63 -5.46 13.96 6.73
C LEU A 63 -6.11 15.35 6.74
N LYS A 64 -7.43 15.40 6.48
CA LYS A 64 -8.15 16.69 6.48
C LYS A 64 -8.09 17.34 7.86
N LEU A 65 -8.43 16.63 8.93
CA LEU A 65 -8.46 17.18 10.28
C LEU A 65 -7.10 17.70 10.73
N VAL A 66 -6.03 16.92 10.53
CA VAL A 66 -4.68 17.29 10.95
C VAL A 66 -4.14 18.46 10.14
N LEU A 67 -4.38 18.48 8.82
CA LEU A 67 -3.98 19.60 7.97
C LEU A 67 -4.78 20.88 8.23
N GLU A 68 -6.09 20.78 8.52
CA GLU A 68 -6.91 21.92 8.93
C GLU A 68 -6.38 22.54 10.23
N TYR A 69 -6.00 21.70 11.20
CA TYR A 69 -5.38 22.17 12.44
C TYR A 69 -4.09 22.95 12.14
N PHE A 70 -3.15 22.36 11.40
CA PHE A 70 -1.85 22.99 11.13
C PHE A 70 -1.94 24.29 10.31
N ILE A 71 -2.93 24.42 9.43
CA ILE A 71 -3.05 25.55 8.50
C ILE A 71 -3.97 26.65 9.04
N TYR A 72 -5.02 26.31 9.79
CA TYR A 72 -6.06 27.29 10.19
C TYR A 72 -6.24 27.45 11.70
N GLU A 73 -6.08 26.40 12.50
CA GLU A 73 -6.40 26.45 13.93
C GLU A 73 -5.18 26.79 14.79
N ARG A 74 -4.02 26.22 14.46
CA ARG A 74 -2.74 26.49 15.13
C ARG A 74 -2.31 27.95 14.92
N GLN A 75 -1.78 28.58 15.97
CA GLN A 75 -1.22 29.92 15.94
C GLN A 75 0.23 29.93 16.44
N PRO A 76 1.22 30.35 15.62
CA PRO A 76 1.09 30.69 14.20
C PRO A 76 0.77 29.46 13.34
N PRO A 77 0.16 29.62 12.15
CA PRO A 77 0.01 28.54 11.18
C PRO A 77 1.37 27.90 10.85
N LEU A 78 1.37 26.58 10.64
CA LEU A 78 2.56 25.85 10.22
C LEU A 78 2.99 26.23 8.80
N LEU A 79 2.01 26.28 7.89
CA LEU A 79 2.16 26.67 6.49
C LEU A 79 0.81 27.14 5.94
N SER A 80 0.80 27.76 4.77
CA SER A 80 -0.45 28.07 4.05
C SER A 80 -0.94 26.88 3.21
N GLN A 81 -2.23 26.87 2.84
CA GLN A 81 -2.78 25.84 1.94
C GLN A 81 -2.11 25.86 0.55
N ASP A 82 -1.74 27.05 0.06
CA ASP A 82 -1.06 27.19 -1.23
C ASP A 82 0.35 26.62 -1.15
N GLU A 83 1.05 26.88 -0.06
CA GLU A 83 2.39 26.32 0.20
C GLU A 83 2.33 24.78 0.33
N LEU A 84 1.35 24.23 1.05
CA LEU A 84 1.16 22.78 1.11
C LEU A 84 1.00 22.17 -0.29
N ASN A 85 0.10 22.74 -1.10
CA ASN A 85 -0.14 22.23 -2.45
C ASN A 85 1.07 22.41 -3.37
N GLN A 86 1.82 23.51 -3.22
CA GLN A 86 3.07 23.71 -3.95
C GLN A 86 4.10 22.65 -3.59
N ARG A 87 4.28 22.35 -2.29
CA ARG A 87 5.22 21.32 -1.81
C ARG A 87 4.81 19.93 -2.27
N VAL A 88 3.52 19.58 -2.21
CA VAL A 88 3.01 18.30 -2.74
C VAL A 88 3.21 18.19 -4.25
N ALA A 89 3.03 19.29 -4.99
CA ALA A 89 3.23 19.32 -6.43
C ALA A 89 4.71 19.26 -6.83
N SER A 90 5.62 19.84 -6.04
CA SER A 90 7.06 19.84 -6.32
C SER A 90 7.81 18.63 -5.75
N HIS A 91 7.22 17.93 -4.79
CA HIS A 91 7.83 16.75 -4.19
C HIS A 91 8.11 15.70 -5.26
N CYS A 92 9.38 15.29 -5.33
CA CYS A 92 9.87 14.26 -6.24
C CYS A 92 9.37 12.90 -5.78
N LEU A 93 8.12 12.57 -6.12
CA LEU A 93 7.56 11.26 -5.85
C LEU A 93 8.41 10.19 -6.51
N ASN A 94 8.70 9.17 -5.71
CA ASN A 94 9.20 7.86 -6.09
C ASN A 94 8.68 7.41 -7.47
N ARG A 95 9.56 6.85 -8.31
CA ARG A 95 9.20 6.44 -9.68
C ARG A 95 8.03 5.44 -9.66
N THR A 96 7.93 4.68 -8.58
CA THR A 96 6.88 3.70 -8.34
C THR A 96 5.51 4.33 -7.96
N ASP A 97 5.48 5.53 -7.40
CA ASP A 97 4.26 6.22 -6.95
C ASP A 97 3.85 7.40 -7.84
N ASN A 98 4.68 7.80 -8.81
CA ASN A 98 4.42 8.95 -9.69
C ASN A 98 3.09 8.86 -10.46
N LYS A 99 2.61 7.65 -10.81
CA LYS A 99 1.29 7.45 -11.45
C LYS A 99 0.10 7.81 -10.55
N ASN A 100 0.32 7.83 -9.24
CA ASN A 100 -0.68 8.08 -8.21
C ASN A 100 -0.45 9.43 -7.53
N LYS A 101 0.23 10.37 -8.20
CA LYS A 101 0.52 11.70 -7.67
C LYS A 101 -0.74 12.34 -7.08
N PRO A 102 -0.69 12.83 -5.83
CA PRO A 102 -1.82 13.50 -5.21
C PRO A 102 -2.27 14.69 -6.05
N SER A 103 -3.59 14.84 -6.15
CA SER A 103 -4.21 16.02 -6.72
C SER A 103 -4.24 17.17 -5.71
N PHE A 104 -4.72 18.34 -6.14
CA PHE A 104 -4.86 19.50 -5.25
C PHE A 104 -5.69 19.16 -3.99
N ILE A 105 -5.12 19.41 -2.82
CA ILE A 105 -5.69 19.13 -1.50
C ILE A 105 -6.74 20.18 -1.17
N LYS A 106 -7.98 19.72 -0.96
CA LYS A 106 -9.17 20.56 -0.72
C LYS A 106 -9.60 20.52 0.75
N LEU A 107 -9.03 21.39 1.59
CA LEU A 107 -9.38 21.44 3.02
C LEU A 107 -10.76 22.08 3.26
N ARG A 108 -11.03 23.25 2.68
CA ARG A 108 -12.29 23.99 2.87
C ARG A 108 -13.55 23.38 2.22
N SER A 109 -13.47 22.16 1.70
CA SER A 109 -14.66 21.50 1.16
C SER A 109 -15.63 21.13 2.29
N ALA A 110 -16.94 21.09 2.02
CA ALA A 110 -17.91 20.62 3.01
C ALA A 110 -17.84 19.10 3.26
N ARG A 111 -17.04 18.37 2.45
CA ARG A 111 -16.89 16.91 2.57
C ARG A 111 -15.85 16.56 3.62
N ASN A 112 -15.91 15.35 4.14
CA ASN A 112 -14.94 14.81 5.10
C ASN A 112 -13.67 14.26 4.41
N ASP A 113 -13.32 14.75 3.22
CA ASP A 113 -12.23 14.25 2.41
C ASP A 113 -11.31 15.37 1.92
N VAL A 114 -10.08 15.01 1.54
CA VAL A 114 -9.06 15.91 0.97
C VAL A 114 -9.12 15.97 -0.56
N GLY A 115 -10.16 15.41 -1.18
CA GLY A 115 -10.38 15.42 -2.62
C GLY A 115 -9.53 14.42 -3.42
N GLN A 116 -9.04 13.36 -2.78
CA GLN A 116 -8.16 12.37 -3.42
C GLN A 116 -8.91 11.10 -3.82
N LYS A 117 -8.47 10.42 -4.88
CA LYS A 117 -8.84 9.02 -5.14
C LYS A 117 -8.11 8.09 -4.17
N ALA A 118 -8.60 6.86 -3.96
CA ALA A 118 -7.99 5.88 -3.05
C ALA A 118 -6.45 5.78 -3.16
N MET A 119 -5.91 5.52 -4.36
CA MET A 119 -4.45 5.41 -4.55
C MET A 119 -3.69 6.73 -4.36
N GLN A 120 -4.34 7.87 -4.62
CA GLN A 120 -3.75 9.18 -4.37
C GLN A 120 -3.71 9.49 -2.88
N ALA A 121 -4.73 9.08 -2.12
CA ALA A 121 -4.75 9.19 -0.67
C ALA A 121 -3.66 8.32 -0.04
N TRP A 122 -3.50 7.07 -0.51
CA TRP A 122 -2.42 6.20 -0.05
C TRP A 122 -1.03 6.73 -0.39
N CYS A 123 -0.87 7.32 -1.59
CA CYS A 123 0.36 8.00 -1.98
C CYS A 123 0.62 9.21 -1.08
N LEU A 124 -0.40 10.03 -0.81
CA LEU A 124 -0.28 11.23 -0.01
C LEU A 124 0.14 10.91 1.42
N ILE A 125 -0.56 10.03 2.13
CA ILE A 125 -0.26 9.76 3.55
C ILE A 125 1.15 9.19 3.75
N ARG A 126 1.64 8.32 2.86
CA ARG A 126 2.99 7.75 2.95
C ARG A 126 4.12 8.73 2.61
N ASN A 127 3.85 9.73 1.77
CA ASN A 127 4.86 10.71 1.37
C ASN A 127 4.75 12.02 2.16
N LEU A 128 3.63 12.27 2.86
CA LEU A 128 3.43 13.48 3.65
C LEU A 128 4.54 13.73 4.68
N PRO A 129 5.09 12.71 5.37
CA PRO A 129 6.20 12.92 6.29
C PRO A 129 7.41 13.58 5.62
N PHE A 130 7.74 13.21 4.38
CA PHE A 130 8.84 13.83 3.63
C PHE A 130 8.53 15.21 3.04
N ILE A 131 7.28 15.67 3.16
CA ILE A 131 6.81 16.94 2.61
C ILE A 131 6.76 18.03 3.70
N ILE A 132 6.30 17.66 4.91
CA ILE A 132 6.05 18.65 5.98
C ILE A 132 6.62 18.27 7.35
N ALA A 133 7.10 17.05 7.61
CA ALA A 133 7.50 16.67 8.96
C ALA A 133 8.68 17.50 9.50
N GLN A 134 9.56 18.01 8.64
CA GLN A 134 10.67 18.88 9.06
C GLN A 134 10.22 20.18 9.74
N ASP A 135 8.98 20.62 9.51
CA ASP A 135 8.42 21.82 10.15
C ASP A 135 7.65 21.49 11.45
N ILE A 136 7.46 20.20 11.74
CA ILE A 136 6.68 19.70 12.86
C ILE A 136 7.62 19.17 13.94
N GLU A 137 7.38 19.57 15.19
CA GLU A 137 8.12 19.06 16.34
C GLU A 137 7.81 17.57 16.58
N GLU A 138 8.85 16.80 16.90
CA GLU A 138 8.68 15.39 17.30
C GLU A 138 7.73 15.27 18.50
N GLY A 139 6.85 14.28 18.48
CA GLY A 139 5.83 14.08 19.53
C GLY A 139 4.63 15.02 19.46
N ASN A 140 4.47 15.80 18.38
CA ASN A 140 3.27 16.60 18.16
C ASN A 140 2.01 15.71 18.11
N VAL A 141 1.06 15.94 19.01
CA VAL A 141 -0.13 15.08 19.19
C VAL A 141 -1.01 14.93 17.94
N TYR A 142 -1.06 15.93 17.07
CA TYR A 142 -1.84 15.87 15.82
C TYR A 142 -1.10 15.09 14.74
N TRP A 143 0.23 15.22 14.68
CA TRP A 143 1.07 14.46 13.77
C TRP A 143 1.13 12.98 14.13
N GLU A 144 1.28 12.69 15.42
CA GLU A 144 1.27 11.33 15.99
C GLU A 144 -0.01 10.55 15.63
N LEU A 145 -1.13 11.23 15.39
CA LEU A 145 -2.34 10.56 14.91
C LEU A 145 -2.12 9.92 13.53
N LEU A 146 -1.54 10.65 12.59
CA LEU A 146 -1.26 10.13 11.24
C LEU A 146 -0.18 9.05 11.24
N LEU A 147 0.84 9.20 12.10
CA LEU A 147 1.90 8.19 12.26
C LEU A 147 1.32 6.87 12.81
N ARG A 148 0.47 6.93 13.84
CA ARG A 148 -0.22 5.73 14.37
C ARG A 148 -1.15 5.08 13.34
N LEU A 149 -1.78 5.88 12.47
CA LEU A 149 -2.57 5.35 11.36
C LEU A 149 -1.67 4.61 10.37
N LEU A 150 -0.49 5.16 10.06
CA LEU A 150 0.51 4.49 9.21
C LEU A 150 1.00 3.18 9.84
N ASP A 151 1.25 3.11 11.16
CA ASP A 151 1.59 1.87 11.86
C ASP A 151 0.51 0.79 11.69
N CYS A 152 -0.77 1.17 11.81
CA CYS A 152 -1.88 0.25 11.52
C CYS A 152 -1.87 -0.20 10.06
N MET A 153 -1.69 0.75 9.14
CA MET A 153 -1.68 0.50 7.69
C MET A 153 -0.52 -0.43 7.30
N ASP A 154 0.62 -0.35 7.97
CA ASP A 154 1.76 -1.21 7.66
C ASP A 154 1.44 -2.69 7.80
N ILE A 155 0.61 -3.05 8.78
CA ILE A 155 0.12 -4.42 8.93
C ILE A 155 -1.05 -4.69 7.99
N ILE A 156 -2.03 -3.79 7.90
CA ILE A 156 -3.26 -4.02 7.11
C ILE A 156 -2.98 -4.21 5.61
N PHE A 157 -2.00 -3.48 5.06
CA PHE A 157 -1.64 -3.54 3.64
C PHE A 157 -0.55 -4.57 3.32
N ALA A 158 -0.07 -5.33 4.31
CA ALA A 158 0.94 -6.36 4.10
C ALA A 158 0.37 -7.52 3.25
N PRO A 159 1.11 -8.02 2.23
CA PRO A 159 0.67 -9.13 1.40
C PRO A 159 0.78 -10.49 2.08
N GLN A 160 1.49 -10.55 3.21
CA GLN A 160 1.71 -11.72 4.06
C GLN A 160 1.69 -11.27 5.51
N LEU A 161 1.29 -12.15 6.42
CA LEU A 161 1.11 -11.82 7.84
C LEU A 161 1.48 -12.99 8.74
N THR A 162 1.97 -12.68 9.93
CA THR A 162 2.13 -13.64 11.03
C THR A 162 1.03 -13.44 12.08
N ALA A 163 0.79 -14.46 12.91
CA ALA A 163 -0.15 -14.33 14.03
C ALA A 163 0.25 -13.20 15.01
N GLY A 164 1.56 -12.95 15.17
CA GLY A 164 2.09 -11.86 15.98
C GLY A 164 1.71 -10.48 15.44
N LEU A 165 1.83 -10.26 14.13
CA LEU A 165 1.41 -9.01 13.48
C LEU A 165 -0.11 -8.77 13.62
N ILE A 166 -0.92 -9.82 13.49
CA ILE A 166 -2.38 -9.71 13.68
C ILE A 166 -2.72 -9.32 15.14
N ALA A 167 -2.02 -9.89 16.11
CA ALA A 167 -2.19 -9.51 17.52
C ALA A 167 -1.76 -8.06 17.76
N GLN A 168 -0.61 -7.65 17.20
CA GLN A 168 -0.11 -6.27 17.28
C GLN A 168 -1.10 -5.27 16.69
N LEU A 169 -1.72 -5.57 15.55
CA LEU A 169 -2.73 -4.70 14.94
C LEU A 169 -3.91 -4.41 15.88
N SER A 170 -4.30 -5.37 16.72
CA SER A 170 -5.38 -5.18 17.69
C SER A 170 -5.03 -4.07 18.69
N ILE A 171 -3.78 -4.08 19.18
CA ILE A 171 -3.23 -3.09 20.10
C ILE A 171 -3.12 -1.73 19.41
N LEU A 172 -2.48 -1.70 18.22
CA LEU A 172 -2.30 -0.47 17.45
C LEU A 172 -3.64 0.21 17.12
N THR A 173 -4.67 -0.57 16.78
CA THR A 173 -6.01 -0.03 16.48
C THR A 173 -6.64 0.61 17.74
N GLU A 174 -6.49 -0.01 18.91
CA GLU A 174 -7.00 0.56 20.17
C GLU A 174 -6.24 1.84 20.55
N GLU A 175 -4.91 1.82 20.44
CA GLU A 175 -4.05 2.97 20.71
C GLU A 175 -4.32 4.13 19.77
N HIS A 176 -4.52 3.84 18.48
CA HIS A 176 -4.87 4.82 17.46
C HIS A 176 -6.22 5.48 17.77
N HIS A 177 -7.29 4.70 18.00
CA HIS A 177 -8.63 5.26 18.24
C HIS A 177 -8.69 6.04 19.55
N THR A 178 -8.01 5.57 20.59
CA THR A 178 -7.88 6.28 21.86
C THR A 178 -7.16 7.62 21.67
N HIS A 179 -6.10 7.64 20.85
CA HIS A 179 -5.37 8.86 20.51
C HIS A 179 -6.24 9.83 19.71
N PHE A 180 -6.95 9.35 18.69
CA PHE A 180 -7.91 10.16 17.91
C PHE A 180 -8.90 10.88 18.82
N GLN A 181 -9.53 10.16 19.74
CA GLN A 181 -10.54 10.73 20.65
C GLN A 181 -9.96 11.77 21.61
N LYS A 182 -8.70 11.61 22.02
CA LYS A 182 -8.00 12.58 22.87
C LYS A 182 -7.60 13.83 22.09
N THR A 183 -7.10 13.66 20.86
CA THR A 183 -6.63 14.76 20.00
C THR A 183 -7.78 15.57 19.43
N PHE A 184 -8.91 14.93 19.12
CA PHE A 184 -10.11 15.58 18.58
C PHE A 184 -11.37 15.21 19.38
N PRO A 185 -11.53 15.71 20.62
CA PRO A 185 -12.63 15.30 21.51
C PRO A 185 -14.02 15.67 20.98
N ASP A 186 -14.11 16.73 20.18
CA ASP A 186 -15.36 17.19 19.57
C ASP A 186 -15.70 16.47 18.25
N ARG A 187 -14.80 15.61 17.76
CA ARG A 187 -14.99 14.84 16.53
C ARG A 187 -15.35 13.40 16.87
N ARG A 188 -16.26 12.84 16.07
CA ARG A 188 -16.68 11.45 16.22
C ARG A 188 -15.88 10.56 15.29
N LEU A 189 -15.50 9.39 15.80
CA LEU A 189 -15.01 8.30 14.96
C LEU A 189 -16.08 7.94 13.91
N LEU A 190 -15.65 7.83 12.65
CA LEU A 190 -16.49 7.34 11.57
C LEU A 190 -16.85 5.85 11.79
N PRO A 191 -17.97 5.36 11.24
CA PRO A 191 -18.27 3.92 11.19
C PRO A 191 -17.10 3.07 10.64
N LYS A 192 -16.32 3.62 9.71
CA LYS A 192 -15.12 2.97 9.16
C LYS A 192 -14.03 2.72 10.21
N HIS A 193 -13.86 3.60 11.21
CA HIS A 193 -12.93 3.31 12.31
C HIS A 193 -13.38 2.09 13.10
N HIS A 194 -14.69 1.92 13.30
CA HIS A 194 -15.20 0.71 13.93
C HIS A 194 -14.91 -0.54 13.09
N PHE A 195 -14.88 -0.45 11.75
CA PHE A 195 -14.46 -1.56 10.89
C PHE A 195 -13.02 -1.98 11.14
N MET A 196 -12.10 -1.05 11.44
CA MET A 196 -10.71 -1.40 11.80
C MET A 196 -10.62 -2.33 13.01
N VAL A 197 -11.54 -2.20 13.99
CA VAL A 197 -11.59 -3.09 15.17
C VAL A 197 -11.81 -4.55 14.77
N HIS A 198 -12.45 -4.79 13.62
CA HIS A 198 -12.70 -6.13 13.11
C HIS A 198 -11.56 -6.67 12.23
N TYR A 199 -10.64 -5.83 11.75
CA TYR A 199 -9.56 -6.26 10.86
C TYR A 199 -8.69 -7.38 11.43
N PRO A 200 -8.29 -7.39 12.71
CA PRO A 200 -7.55 -8.53 13.26
C PRO A 200 -8.30 -9.87 13.11
N THR A 201 -9.63 -9.85 13.26
CA THR A 201 -10.46 -11.04 13.03
C THR A 201 -10.53 -11.37 11.54
N CYS A 202 -10.76 -10.38 10.67
CA CYS A 202 -10.80 -10.59 9.22
C CYS A 202 -9.47 -11.16 8.69
N LEU A 203 -8.33 -10.65 9.14
CA LEU A 203 -7.00 -11.13 8.71
C LEU A 203 -6.76 -12.58 9.15
N ARG A 204 -7.29 -13.00 10.31
CA ARG A 204 -7.18 -14.37 10.82
C ARG A 204 -8.02 -15.35 10.01
N GLU A 205 -9.23 -14.96 9.64
CA GLU A 205 -10.20 -15.85 8.98
C GLU A 205 -10.06 -15.86 7.45
N VAL A 206 -9.74 -14.70 6.84
CA VAL A 206 -9.68 -14.52 5.37
C VAL A 206 -8.24 -14.49 4.85
N GLY A 207 -7.28 -14.13 5.70
CA GLY A 207 -5.91 -13.83 5.29
C GLY A 207 -5.70 -12.36 4.91
N PRO A 208 -4.59 -12.04 4.23
CA PRO A 208 -4.22 -10.65 3.92
C PRO A 208 -5.28 -9.90 3.10
N LEU A 209 -5.79 -8.80 3.64
CA LEU A 209 -6.94 -8.07 3.06
C LEU A 209 -6.62 -7.41 1.71
N ILE A 210 -5.34 -7.17 1.42
CA ILE A 210 -4.87 -6.64 0.13
C ILE A 210 -5.24 -7.53 -1.06
N HIS A 211 -5.51 -8.82 -0.83
CA HIS A 211 -5.88 -9.76 -1.89
C HIS A 211 -7.39 -9.78 -2.18
N VAL A 212 -8.21 -9.19 -1.30
CA VAL A 212 -9.68 -9.19 -1.39
C VAL A 212 -10.31 -7.80 -1.48
N TRP A 213 -9.51 -6.72 -1.40
CA TRP A 213 -9.97 -5.33 -1.56
C TRP A 213 -10.59 -5.01 -2.93
N CYS A 214 -11.37 -3.93 -3.02
CA CYS A 214 -12.13 -3.62 -4.23
C CYS A 214 -11.34 -2.98 -5.38
N MET A 215 -10.06 -2.66 -5.20
CA MET A 215 -9.23 -1.96 -6.19
C MET A 215 -9.26 -2.59 -7.59
N ARG A 216 -9.23 -3.92 -7.69
CA ARG A 216 -9.25 -4.63 -9.00
C ARG A 216 -10.67 -4.73 -9.58
N TYR A 217 -11.68 -4.90 -8.72
CA TYR A 217 -13.07 -4.95 -9.15
C TYR A 217 -13.51 -3.60 -9.74
N GLU A 218 -13.14 -2.49 -9.10
CA GLU A 218 -13.42 -1.17 -9.64
C GLU A 218 -12.64 -0.86 -10.92
N ALA A 219 -11.37 -1.26 -10.99
CA ALA A 219 -10.59 -1.12 -12.21
C ALA A 219 -11.23 -1.86 -13.40
N LYS A 220 -11.93 -2.98 -13.16
CA LYS A 220 -12.68 -3.70 -14.21
C LYS A 220 -13.84 -2.88 -14.77
N HIS A 221 -14.47 -2.01 -13.98
CA HIS A 221 -15.54 -1.15 -14.46
C HIS A 221 -15.08 -0.14 -15.53
N HIS A 222 -13.81 0.25 -15.53
CA HIS A 222 -13.25 1.13 -16.55
C HIS A 222 -13.40 0.57 -17.98
N TYR A 223 -13.26 -0.75 -18.18
CA TYR A 223 -13.53 -1.39 -19.47
C TYR A 223 -14.96 -1.11 -19.95
N PHE A 224 -15.93 -1.33 -19.07
CA PHE A 224 -17.35 -1.15 -19.41
C PHE A 224 -17.69 0.32 -19.67
N GLY A 225 -17.12 1.24 -18.91
CA GLY A 225 -17.25 2.68 -19.15
C GLY A 225 -16.75 3.07 -20.55
N ARG A 226 -15.54 2.63 -20.92
CA ARG A 226 -14.97 2.90 -22.26
C ARG A 226 -15.80 2.31 -23.40
N VAL A 227 -16.33 1.09 -23.22
CA VAL A 227 -17.20 0.48 -24.24
C VAL A 227 -18.50 1.26 -24.38
N ALA A 228 -19.13 1.66 -23.27
CA ALA A 228 -20.35 2.47 -23.30
C ALA A 228 -20.12 3.82 -24.02
N GLU A 229 -19.03 4.51 -23.71
CA GLU A 229 -18.63 5.77 -24.35
C GLU A 229 -18.33 5.62 -25.84
N SER A 230 -17.75 4.48 -26.24
CA SER A 230 -17.42 4.19 -27.64
C SER A 230 -18.65 3.80 -28.46
N VAL A 231 -19.53 2.96 -27.92
CA VAL A 231 -20.73 2.47 -28.61
C VAL A 231 -21.77 3.57 -28.77
N ARG A 232 -21.88 4.49 -27.80
CA ARG A 232 -22.85 5.61 -27.77
C ARG A 232 -24.31 5.20 -28.01
N ASN A 233 -24.65 3.93 -27.77
CA ASN A 233 -25.99 3.37 -27.91
C ASN A 233 -26.40 2.72 -26.60
N TYR A 234 -27.34 3.37 -25.91
CA TYR A 234 -27.80 2.97 -24.59
C TYR A 234 -29.02 2.05 -24.62
N LYS A 235 -29.57 1.74 -25.81
CA LYS A 235 -30.66 0.76 -25.93
C LYS A 235 -30.10 -0.63 -25.63
N ASN A 236 -30.59 -1.26 -24.56
CA ASN A 236 -30.09 -2.56 -24.06
C ASN A 236 -28.57 -2.57 -23.77
N ILE A 237 -28.06 -1.51 -23.14
CA ILE A 237 -26.62 -1.34 -22.85
C ILE A 237 -26.00 -2.57 -22.16
N CYS A 238 -26.67 -3.19 -21.20
CA CYS A 238 -26.17 -4.39 -20.52
C CYS A 238 -25.88 -5.53 -21.49
N LYS A 239 -26.74 -5.75 -22.49
CA LYS A 239 -26.53 -6.78 -23.52
C LYS A 239 -25.32 -6.44 -24.40
N SER A 240 -25.19 -5.17 -24.81
CA SER A 240 -24.07 -4.70 -25.61
C SER A 240 -22.73 -4.86 -24.89
N LEU A 241 -22.68 -4.44 -23.62
CA LEU A 241 -21.51 -4.57 -22.75
C LEU A 241 -21.15 -6.05 -22.50
N ALA A 242 -22.14 -6.89 -22.18
CA ALA A 242 -21.92 -8.32 -21.97
C ALA A 242 -21.36 -9.00 -23.21
N LYS A 243 -21.93 -8.73 -24.40
CA LYS A 243 -21.46 -9.31 -25.67
C LYS A 243 -20.02 -8.90 -25.98
N LYS A 244 -19.69 -7.61 -25.85
CA LYS A 244 -18.32 -7.10 -26.06
C LYS A 244 -17.33 -7.73 -25.07
N HIS A 245 -17.70 -7.82 -23.80
CA HIS A 245 -16.87 -8.45 -22.77
C HIS A 245 -16.64 -9.94 -23.05
N GLN A 246 -17.69 -10.70 -23.44
CA GLN A 246 -17.55 -12.11 -23.80
C GLN A 246 -16.63 -12.32 -25.01
N THR A 247 -16.72 -11.46 -26.02
CA THR A 247 -15.80 -11.51 -27.17
C THR A 247 -14.35 -11.23 -26.76
N ALA A 248 -14.11 -10.20 -25.93
CA ALA A 248 -12.77 -9.91 -25.42
C ALA A 248 -12.22 -11.05 -24.56
N LEU A 249 -13.03 -11.61 -23.67
CA LEU A 249 -12.65 -12.75 -22.85
C LEU A 249 -12.29 -13.98 -23.70
N THR A 250 -13.07 -14.27 -24.74
CA THR A 250 -12.78 -15.39 -25.66
C THR A 250 -11.41 -15.21 -26.32
N PHE A 251 -11.12 -14.00 -26.82
CA PHE A 251 -9.81 -13.68 -27.39
C PHE A 251 -8.66 -13.86 -26.37
N HIS A 252 -8.85 -13.39 -25.13
CA HIS A 252 -7.85 -13.55 -24.08
C HIS A 252 -7.62 -15.01 -23.67
N LEU A 253 -8.67 -15.83 -23.63
CA LEU A 253 -8.55 -17.27 -23.31
C LEU A 253 -7.95 -18.08 -24.45
N GLN A 254 -8.13 -17.64 -25.69
CA GLN A 254 -7.56 -18.30 -26.88
C GLN A 254 -6.14 -17.84 -27.19
N SER A 255 -5.76 -16.64 -26.76
CA SER A 255 -4.37 -16.21 -26.86
C SER A 255 -3.56 -16.96 -25.78
N ASN A 256 -2.54 -17.72 -26.20
CA ASN A 256 -1.59 -18.41 -25.31
C ASN A 256 -0.69 -17.40 -24.56
N HIS A 257 -1.23 -16.28 -24.10
CA HIS A 257 -0.52 -15.35 -23.24
C HIS A 257 -0.50 -15.94 -21.84
N PRO A 258 0.69 -16.31 -21.31
CA PRO A 258 0.78 -16.77 -19.94
C PRO A 258 0.35 -15.64 -18.98
N LEU A 259 -0.33 -16.03 -17.89
CA LEU A 259 -0.66 -15.11 -16.79
C LEU A 259 0.63 -14.57 -16.14
N GLU A 260 1.67 -15.38 -16.14
CA GLU A 260 3.03 -15.03 -15.77
C GLU A 260 3.77 -14.51 -16.99
N TYR A 261 3.92 -13.19 -17.08
CA TYR A 261 4.67 -12.57 -18.16
C TYR A 261 5.88 -11.83 -17.61
N LEU A 262 7.02 -12.06 -18.26
CA LEU A 262 8.24 -11.30 -18.13
C LEU A 262 8.35 -10.39 -19.36
N GLU A 263 8.26 -9.07 -19.16
CA GLU A 263 8.66 -8.11 -20.19
C GLU A 263 10.10 -7.70 -19.90
N VAL A 264 11.00 -7.85 -20.86
CA VAL A 264 12.38 -7.40 -20.78
C VAL A 264 12.53 -6.14 -21.63
N GLY A 265 13.07 -5.09 -21.03
CA GLY A 265 13.36 -3.83 -21.70
C GLY A 265 14.61 -3.90 -22.60
N PRO A 266 15.02 -2.76 -23.20
CA PRO A 266 16.30 -2.68 -23.89
C PRO A 266 17.44 -2.94 -22.90
N GLY A 267 18.55 -3.44 -23.41
CA GLY A 267 19.73 -3.81 -22.64
C GLY A 267 20.90 -4.12 -23.55
N SER A 268 21.99 -4.59 -22.97
CA SER A 268 23.19 -5.02 -23.68
C SER A 268 23.53 -6.45 -23.35
N SER A 269 24.17 -7.12 -24.31
CA SER A 269 24.90 -8.34 -24.02
C SER A 269 26.11 -8.00 -23.14
N LEU A 270 26.33 -8.81 -22.10
CA LEU A 270 27.37 -8.65 -21.11
C LEU A 270 28.05 -10.01 -20.93
N LEU A 271 29.37 -10.06 -21.13
CA LEU A 271 30.15 -11.23 -20.69
C LEU A 271 30.40 -11.12 -19.19
N LEU A 272 30.33 -12.24 -18.47
CA LEU A 272 30.62 -12.23 -17.03
C LEU A 272 32.02 -11.70 -16.69
N SER A 273 32.98 -11.89 -17.59
CA SER A 273 34.32 -11.33 -17.49
C SER A 273 34.39 -9.80 -17.56
N ASP A 274 33.34 -9.14 -18.05
CA ASP A 274 33.30 -7.67 -18.19
C ASP A 274 32.86 -6.98 -16.88
N LEU A 275 32.30 -7.74 -15.93
CA LEU A 275 32.01 -7.26 -14.59
C LEU A 275 33.28 -7.21 -13.74
N ASP A 276 33.29 -6.33 -12.72
CA ASP A 276 34.33 -6.34 -11.69
C ASP A 276 34.51 -7.75 -11.12
N GLU A 277 35.74 -8.21 -10.92
CA GLU A 277 36.05 -9.62 -10.57
C GLU A 277 35.22 -10.15 -9.39
N ASN A 278 35.03 -9.33 -8.35
CA ASN A 278 34.21 -9.69 -7.19
C ASN A 278 32.73 -9.86 -7.55
N ILE A 279 32.18 -8.98 -8.39
CA ILE A 279 30.78 -9.05 -8.83
C ILE A 279 30.61 -10.27 -9.75
N GLY A 280 31.52 -10.46 -10.71
CA GLY A 280 31.51 -11.59 -11.63
C GLY A 280 31.48 -12.94 -10.91
N GLN A 281 32.28 -13.11 -9.85
CA GLN A 281 32.27 -14.31 -9.01
C GLN A 281 30.93 -14.52 -8.31
N ILE A 282 30.37 -13.49 -7.67
CA ILE A 282 29.07 -13.60 -6.97
C ILE A 282 27.95 -13.94 -7.96
N VAL A 283 27.96 -13.31 -9.14
CA VAL A 283 26.98 -13.60 -10.20
C VAL A 283 27.14 -15.04 -10.70
N GLN A 284 28.37 -15.49 -10.95
CA GLN A 284 28.65 -16.87 -11.38
C GLN A 284 28.09 -17.90 -10.39
N GLU A 285 28.35 -17.70 -9.09
CA GLU A 285 27.87 -18.59 -8.04
C GLU A 285 26.34 -18.60 -7.94
N GLN A 286 25.68 -17.44 -8.01
CA GLN A 286 24.23 -17.34 -7.86
C GLN A 286 23.46 -17.84 -9.09
N ILE A 287 23.98 -17.61 -10.31
CA ILE A 287 23.35 -18.08 -11.55
C ILE A 287 23.72 -19.55 -11.84
N GLN A 288 24.74 -20.09 -11.18
CA GLN A 288 25.26 -21.47 -11.35
C GLN A 288 25.72 -21.74 -12.78
N VAL A 289 26.53 -20.83 -13.34
CA VAL A 289 27.11 -20.99 -14.69
C VAL A 289 28.56 -21.47 -14.62
N GLU A 290 28.91 -22.41 -15.50
CA GLU A 290 30.20 -23.11 -15.46
C GLU A 290 31.37 -22.24 -15.96
N ASP A 291 31.12 -21.28 -16.86
CA ASP A 291 32.15 -20.47 -17.52
C ASP A 291 31.90 -18.96 -17.39
N LEU A 292 32.96 -18.20 -17.10
CA LEU A 292 32.97 -16.73 -17.12
C LEU A 292 32.85 -16.15 -18.54
N SER A 293 32.95 -16.98 -19.58
CA SER A 293 32.60 -16.60 -20.95
C SER A 293 31.10 -16.67 -21.26
N THR A 294 30.25 -16.96 -20.28
CA THR A 294 28.79 -17.03 -20.50
C THR A 294 28.25 -15.64 -20.83
N GLU A 295 27.57 -15.54 -21.97
CA GLU A 295 26.90 -14.33 -22.42
C GLU A 295 25.58 -14.16 -21.67
N LEU A 296 25.44 -13.05 -20.95
CA LEU A 296 24.25 -12.69 -20.20
C LEU A 296 23.60 -11.45 -20.80
N PHE A 297 22.31 -11.24 -20.52
CA PHE A 297 21.62 -10.04 -20.94
C PHE A 297 21.43 -9.10 -19.75
N ASP A 298 22.06 -7.93 -19.78
CA ASP A 298 21.88 -6.87 -18.79
C ASP A 298 20.83 -5.88 -19.28
N ALA A 299 19.66 -5.90 -18.63
CA ALA A 299 18.50 -5.11 -19.01
C ALA A 299 18.45 -3.78 -18.26
N ASN A 300 18.05 -2.70 -18.94
CA ASN A 300 17.81 -1.41 -18.28
C ASN A 300 16.57 -1.46 -17.37
N TRP A 301 15.60 -2.30 -17.71
CA TRP A 301 14.41 -2.56 -16.90
C TRP A 301 13.80 -3.92 -17.25
N VAL A 302 13.06 -4.47 -16.30
CA VAL A 302 12.22 -5.67 -16.48
C VAL A 302 10.87 -5.47 -15.83
N LYS A 303 9.88 -6.25 -16.25
CA LYS A 303 8.57 -6.28 -15.61
C LYS A 303 8.17 -7.72 -15.35
N VAL A 304 8.09 -8.06 -14.08
CA VAL A 304 7.83 -9.42 -13.60
C VAL A 304 6.44 -9.43 -12.95
N HIS A 305 5.50 -10.19 -13.52
CA HIS A 305 4.10 -10.25 -13.06
C HIS A 305 3.42 -8.87 -12.91
N GLY A 306 3.78 -7.93 -13.79
CA GLY A 306 3.27 -6.57 -13.78
C GLY A 306 4.01 -5.58 -12.87
N THR A 307 4.97 -6.05 -12.05
CA THR A 307 5.84 -5.20 -11.25
C THR A 307 7.06 -4.80 -12.06
N HIS A 308 7.29 -3.49 -12.16
CA HIS A 308 8.37 -2.92 -12.96
C HIS A 308 9.60 -2.64 -12.11
N TYR A 309 10.73 -3.23 -12.47
CA TYR A 309 12.04 -3.01 -11.87
C TYR A 309 12.95 -2.32 -12.89
N GLN A 310 13.79 -1.40 -12.43
CA GLN A 310 14.72 -0.66 -13.27
C GLN A 310 15.92 -0.24 -12.41
N LEU A 311 16.99 0.20 -13.08
CA LEU A 311 18.20 0.66 -12.42
C LEU A 311 17.92 1.80 -11.41
N SER A 312 18.72 1.81 -10.35
CA SER A 312 18.67 2.74 -9.21
C SER A 312 17.46 2.61 -8.28
N LEU A 313 16.46 1.77 -8.58
CA LEU A 313 15.43 1.41 -7.60
C LEU A 313 16.04 0.56 -6.48
N LEU A 314 15.41 0.60 -5.32
CA LEU A 314 15.77 -0.21 -4.17
C LEU A 314 14.87 -1.45 -4.10
N VAL A 315 15.40 -2.54 -3.58
CA VAL A 315 14.64 -3.73 -3.19
C VAL A 315 15.02 -4.14 -1.78
N CYS A 316 14.08 -4.70 -1.03
CA CYS A 316 14.39 -5.35 0.24
C CYS A 316 14.75 -6.82 -0.04
N HIS A 317 16.01 -7.16 0.21
CA HIS A 317 16.52 -8.50 -0.11
C HIS A 317 16.68 -9.42 1.10
N ASP A 318 16.66 -8.87 2.31
CA ASP A 318 16.67 -9.66 3.53
C ASP A 318 16.09 -8.87 4.71
N VAL A 319 15.71 -9.58 5.78
CA VAL A 319 15.36 -8.97 7.07
C VAL A 319 16.13 -9.73 8.14
N SER A 320 16.97 -9.01 8.87
CA SER A 320 17.65 -9.54 10.06
C SER A 320 16.98 -8.98 11.31
N GLU A 321 17.61 -8.03 12.01
CA GLU A 321 16.95 -7.20 13.01
C GLU A 321 16.19 -6.03 12.35
N LEU A 322 16.78 -5.46 11.31
CA LEU A 322 16.20 -4.41 10.47
C LEU A 322 16.17 -4.89 9.00
N PRO A 323 15.29 -4.32 8.17
CA PRO A 323 15.26 -4.64 6.75
C PRO A 323 16.58 -4.23 6.07
N LEU A 324 17.12 -5.10 5.24
CA LEU A 324 18.31 -4.82 4.41
C LEU A 324 17.86 -4.49 3.00
N PHE A 325 18.36 -3.35 2.51
CA PHE A 325 18.02 -2.80 1.21
C PHE A 325 19.21 -2.87 0.26
N GLY A 326 18.92 -3.06 -1.02
CA GLY A 326 19.92 -3.04 -2.08
C GLY A 326 19.45 -2.17 -3.24
N GLN A 327 20.34 -1.31 -3.74
CA GLN A 327 20.09 -0.54 -4.96
C GLN A 327 20.45 -1.36 -6.19
N ILE A 328 19.50 -1.49 -7.12
CA ILE A 328 19.70 -2.21 -8.39
C ILE A 328 20.73 -1.46 -9.24
N GLU A 329 21.86 -2.11 -9.50
CA GLU A 329 22.93 -1.64 -10.39
C GLU A 329 22.90 -2.37 -11.73
N HIS A 330 22.64 -3.68 -11.73
CA HIS A 330 22.43 -4.48 -12.94
C HIS A 330 21.18 -5.36 -12.83
N ILE A 331 20.53 -5.62 -13.96
CA ILE A 331 19.39 -6.54 -14.05
C ILE A 331 19.74 -7.63 -15.05
N ILE A 332 20.25 -8.72 -14.52
CA ILE A 332 20.75 -9.83 -15.31
C ILE A 332 19.59 -10.79 -15.61
N VAL A 333 19.36 -11.04 -16.90
CA VAL A 333 18.34 -11.98 -17.38
C VAL A 333 19.03 -13.20 -17.99
N HIS A 334 18.78 -14.37 -17.41
CA HIS A 334 19.31 -15.65 -17.88
C HIS A 334 18.20 -16.71 -17.91
N HIS A 335 17.98 -17.35 -19.06
CA HIS A 335 16.90 -18.34 -19.27
C HIS A 335 15.52 -17.92 -18.70
N SER A 336 15.10 -16.67 -18.95
CA SER A 336 13.85 -16.08 -18.43
C SER A 336 13.77 -15.93 -16.90
N THR A 337 14.90 -16.11 -16.21
CA THR A 337 15.04 -15.82 -14.78
C THR A 337 15.73 -14.47 -14.61
N VAL A 338 15.26 -13.70 -13.64
CA VAL A 338 15.75 -12.35 -13.36
C VAL A 338 16.58 -12.37 -12.08
N PHE A 339 17.80 -11.85 -12.17
CA PHE A 339 18.70 -11.63 -11.05
C PHE A 339 19.01 -10.13 -10.95
N PHE A 340 19.07 -9.63 -9.73
CA PHE A 340 19.47 -8.26 -9.45
C PHE A 340 20.85 -8.25 -8.81
N VAL A 341 21.78 -7.49 -9.40
CA VAL A 341 23.03 -7.11 -8.75
C VAL A 341 22.75 -5.85 -7.95
N LEU A 342 22.91 -5.94 -6.64
CA LEU A 342 22.50 -4.92 -5.68
C LEU A 342 23.71 -4.33 -4.99
N VAL A 343 23.83 -3.00 -4.99
CA VAL A 343 24.71 -2.28 -4.07
C VAL A 343 24.02 -2.24 -2.71
N GLN A 344 24.63 -2.83 -1.69
CA GLN A 344 24.04 -2.94 -0.36
C GLN A 344 23.98 -1.57 0.34
N LEU A 345 22.87 -1.37 1.07
CA LEU A 345 22.69 -0.27 2.00
C LEU A 345 22.59 -0.82 3.42
N ASP A 346 23.28 -0.16 4.35
CA ASP A 346 23.18 -0.42 5.77
C ASP A 346 22.01 0.37 6.35
N THR A 347 21.11 -0.32 7.04
CA THR A 347 19.99 0.31 7.74
C THR A 347 20.43 0.74 9.13
N VAL A 348 20.43 2.06 9.37
CA VAL A 348 20.99 2.66 10.58
C VAL A 348 19.98 2.64 11.73
N TYR A 349 18.75 3.09 11.48
CA TYR A 349 17.64 3.03 12.43
C TYR A 349 16.29 3.29 11.74
N TYR A 350 15.20 3.01 12.44
CA TYR A 350 13.86 3.45 12.08
C TYR A 350 13.55 4.83 12.66
N ASN A 351 13.16 5.79 11.82
CA ASN A 351 12.75 7.12 12.23
C ASN A 351 11.22 7.20 12.23
N SER A 352 10.61 7.23 13.43
CA SER A 352 9.15 7.31 13.57
C SER A 352 8.59 8.62 13.04
N HIS A 353 9.31 9.75 13.14
CA HIS A 353 8.83 11.06 12.70
C HIS A 353 8.61 11.14 11.18
N TYR A 354 9.42 10.39 10.42
CA TYR A 354 9.30 10.25 8.97
C TYR A 354 8.60 8.96 8.52
N HIS A 355 8.25 8.06 9.45
CA HIS A 355 7.74 6.71 9.16
C HIS A 355 8.62 5.94 8.16
N ALA A 356 9.95 5.95 8.38
CA ALA A 356 10.91 5.44 7.41
C ALA A 356 12.23 4.99 8.03
N TYR A 357 12.97 4.14 7.31
CA TYR A 357 14.30 3.67 7.71
C TYR A 357 15.38 4.60 7.18
N ALA A 358 16.25 5.09 8.07
CA ALA A 358 17.46 5.81 7.68
C ALA A 358 18.50 4.80 7.16
N VAL A 359 19.06 5.07 5.98
CA VAL A 359 19.98 4.15 5.29
C VAL A 359 21.22 4.88 4.77
N GLU A 360 22.32 4.16 4.69
CA GLU A 360 23.59 4.62 4.13
C GLU A 360 24.18 3.56 3.20
N PHE A 361 24.98 3.96 2.21
CA PHE A 361 25.68 2.98 1.37
C PHE A 361 26.82 2.36 2.17
N SER A 362 26.92 1.03 2.17
CA SER A 362 27.98 0.33 2.89
C SER A 362 29.36 0.80 2.42
N PHE A 363 30.30 0.95 3.36
CA PHE A 363 31.69 1.32 3.08
C PHE A 363 32.66 0.29 3.69
N PRO A 364 33.44 -0.45 2.87
CA PRO A 364 33.49 -0.39 1.39
C PRO A 364 32.18 -0.86 0.75
N ARG A 365 31.94 -0.49 -0.52
CA ARG A 365 30.73 -0.92 -1.24
C ARG A 365 30.68 -2.44 -1.32
N CYS A 366 29.59 -3.01 -0.83
CA CYS A 366 29.31 -4.43 -0.91
C CYS A 366 28.23 -4.68 -1.96
N HIS A 367 28.40 -5.76 -2.73
CA HIS A 367 27.40 -6.20 -3.71
C HIS A 367 26.79 -7.52 -3.29
N VAL A 368 25.50 -7.66 -3.51
CA VAL A 368 24.75 -8.90 -3.30
C VAL A 368 23.97 -9.19 -4.57
N VAL A 369 23.96 -10.45 -5.00
CA VAL A 369 23.15 -10.89 -6.13
C VAL A 369 21.96 -11.69 -5.60
N LYS A 370 20.77 -11.37 -6.08
CA LYS A 370 19.54 -12.03 -5.66
C LYS A 370 18.65 -12.37 -6.83
N ASN A 371 18.07 -13.56 -6.78
CA ASN A 371 16.97 -13.88 -7.67
C ASN A 371 15.76 -13.02 -7.31
N GLN A 372 14.96 -12.58 -8.30
CA GLN A 372 13.74 -11.82 -8.05
C GLN A 372 12.80 -12.52 -7.05
N LYS A 373 12.76 -13.86 -7.06
CA LYS A 373 11.91 -14.67 -6.16
C LYS A 373 12.41 -14.73 -4.71
N GLU A 374 13.67 -14.36 -4.46
CA GLU A 374 14.27 -14.36 -3.13
C GLU A 374 14.10 -13.03 -2.39
N LEU A 375 13.55 -12.01 -3.07
CA LEU A 375 13.26 -10.73 -2.44
C LEU A 375 12.20 -10.90 -1.34
N VAL A 376 12.39 -10.17 -0.23
CA VAL A 376 11.46 -10.15 0.89
C VAL A 376 10.14 -9.49 0.46
N ASP A 377 10.25 -8.39 -0.28
CA ASP A 377 9.11 -7.73 -0.91
C ASP A 377 9.36 -7.60 -2.41
N TYR A 378 8.34 -7.94 -3.18
CA TYR A 378 8.36 -7.85 -4.63
C TYR A 378 8.17 -6.40 -5.11
N LYS A 379 7.74 -5.47 -4.25
CA LYS A 379 7.56 -4.07 -4.66
C LYS A 379 8.89 -3.32 -4.53
N PRO A 380 9.40 -2.75 -5.64
CA PRO A 380 10.56 -1.90 -5.54
C PRO A 380 10.22 -0.60 -4.79
N LEU A 381 11.24 -0.04 -4.19
CA LEU A 381 11.24 1.18 -3.40
C LEU A 381 12.15 2.21 -4.08
N ASP A 382 12.09 3.45 -3.64
CA ASP A 382 13.04 4.47 -4.06
C ASP A 382 13.71 5.06 -2.82
N LEU A 383 14.88 5.65 -3.04
CA LEU A 383 15.66 6.35 -2.04
C LEU A 383 15.10 7.77 -1.88
N MET A 384 14.67 8.11 -0.66
CA MET A 384 14.10 9.41 -0.32
C MET A 384 15.10 10.27 0.44
N THR A 385 14.92 11.59 0.34
CA THR A 385 15.65 12.59 1.13
C THR A 385 14.64 13.54 1.77
N THR A 386 14.94 14.03 2.96
CA THR A 386 14.09 15.03 3.61
C THR A 386 14.30 16.41 2.97
N LEU A 387 13.36 17.33 3.21
CA LEU A 387 13.53 18.74 2.85
C LEU A 387 14.31 19.52 3.93
N SER A 388 14.75 18.86 5.00
CA SER A 388 15.51 19.49 6.07
C SER A 388 16.90 19.89 5.58
N LYS A 389 17.36 21.09 5.97
CA LYS A 389 18.71 21.56 5.67
C LYS A 389 19.79 20.91 6.54
N THR A 390 19.39 20.34 7.68
CA THR A 390 20.31 19.75 8.67
C THR A 390 20.43 18.24 8.54
N ASP A 391 19.47 17.59 7.88
CA ASP A 391 19.45 16.14 7.70
C ASP A 391 19.81 15.75 6.26
N SER A 392 21.06 15.33 6.06
CA SER A 392 21.56 14.83 4.78
C SER A 392 21.39 13.32 4.62
N ARG A 393 20.72 12.64 5.56
CA ARG A 393 20.51 11.19 5.49
C ARG A 393 19.54 10.85 4.37
N LYS A 394 19.67 9.60 3.92
CA LYS A 394 18.78 8.99 2.96
C LYS A 394 17.82 8.06 3.69
N TYR A 395 16.61 7.95 3.17
CA TYR A 395 15.55 7.18 3.79
C TYR A 395 14.91 6.22 2.81
N VAL A 396 14.38 5.12 3.34
CA VAL A 396 13.54 4.17 2.63
C VAL A 396 12.25 4.03 3.40
N ALA A 397 11.12 4.29 2.72
CA ALA A 397 9.79 4.16 3.29
C ALA A 397 9.05 2.99 2.61
N PRO A 398 9.01 1.80 3.25
CA PRO A 398 8.24 0.67 2.77
C PRO A 398 6.73 0.98 2.64
N ARG A 399 6.00 0.14 1.91
CA ARG A 399 4.55 0.30 1.74
C ARG A 399 3.73 -0.42 2.82
N HIS A 400 4.39 -1.29 3.55
CA HIS A 400 3.88 -2.15 4.60
C HIS A 400 5.06 -2.68 5.42
N VAL A 401 4.76 -3.34 6.54
CA VAL A 401 5.75 -4.04 7.35
C VAL A 401 6.55 -5.04 6.50
N LEU A 402 7.86 -5.13 6.75
CA LEU A 402 8.78 -6.07 6.12
C LEU A 402 9.26 -7.07 7.16
N PHE A 403 9.12 -8.36 6.85
CA PHE A 403 9.55 -9.46 7.70
C PHE A 403 9.86 -10.68 6.83
N LYS A 404 10.58 -11.65 7.37
CA LYS A 404 10.96 -12.89 6.70
C LYS A 404 10.51 -14.10 7.49
#